data_AF-A0A087TKU7-F1
#
_entry.id   AF-A0A087TKU7-F1
#
_cell.length_a   1.000
_cell.length_b   1.000
_cell.length_c   1.000
_cell.angle_alpha   90.00
_cell.angle_beta   90.00
_cell.angle_gamma   90.00
#
_symmetry.space_group_name_H-M   'P 1'
#
loop_
_entity.id
_entity.type
_entity.pdbx_description
1 polymer ?
#
loop_
_entity_poly.entity_id
_entity_poly.type
_entity_poly.pdbx_seq_one_letter_code
_entity_poly.pdbx_strand_id
1 'polypeptide(L)'
;MASTFLLINGALFKISNLKSCEQLHSSVTSFALFCKSSKMGESMFPSADAVSFVCGNSGKIREAESILKDSYIKIHYVKLDLPEYQGDSDFVSKSKCRSATSVVKGPVIVEDTSLCFNAFHGLPGPYIKWFYEKLGSEGLHRLLTGWEDKSASAVCTLAFTEGPDKEVFLFSGEVKGTIVA
;
A
#
# COMPACT_ATOMS: atom_id res chain seq x y z
N MET A 1 -5.51 -2.72 -28.48
CA MET A 1 -4.84 -3.13 -27.22
C MET A 1 -5.88 -3.14 -26.12
N ALA A 2 -6.02 -4.25 -25.38
CA ALA A 2 -6.93 -4.31 -24.24
C ALA A 2 -6.44 -3.29 -23.19
N SER A 3 -7.31 -2.36 -22.81
CA SER A 3 -7.01 -1.43 -21.71
C SER A 3 -7.13 -2.21 -20.40
N THR A 4 -6.10 -2.16 -19.56
CA THR A 4 -6.15 -2.76 -18.21
C THR A 4 -6.50 -1.66 -17.22
N PHE A 5 -7.44 -1.98 -16.34
CA PHE A 5 -7.91 -1.07 -15.30
C PHE A 5 -7.46 -1.61 -13.94
N LEU A 6 -6.95 -0.72 -13.09
CA LEU A 6 -6.71 -1.01 -11.68
C LEU A 6 -7.89 -0.44 -10.88
N LEU A 7 -8.41 -1.19 -9.92
CA LEU A 7 -9.35 -0.68 -8.93
C LEU A 7 -8.56 -0.32 -7.68
N ILE A 8 -8.34 0.98 -7.48
CA ILE A 8 -7.66 1.48 -6.28
C ILE A 8 -8.72 1.98 -5.33
N ASN A 9 -8.99 1.21 -4.27
CA ASN A 9 -10.13 1.48 -3.39
C ASN A 9 -11.44 1.68 -4.16
N GLY A 10 -11.62 1.01 -5.30
CA GLY A 10 -12.82 1.13 -6.13
C GLY A 10 -12.81 2.23 -7.20
N ALA A 11 -11.76 3.07 -7.27
CA ALA A 11 -11.59 4.05 -8.34
C ALA A 11 -11.10 3.37 -9.62
N LEU A 12 -11.72 3.66 -10.77
CA LEU A 12 -11.33 3.10 -12.07
C LEU A 12 -10.10 3.84 -12.59
N PHE A 13 -8.95 3.18 -12.54
CA PHE A 13 -7.67 3.74 -12.97
C PHE A 13 -7.21 3.07 -14.27
N LYS A 14 -7.13 3.83 -15.36
CA LYS A 14 -6.60 3.28 -16.61
C LYS A 14 -5.09 3.21 -16.54
N ILE A 15 -4.57 2.00 -16.60
CA ILE A 15 -3.15 1.73 -16.54
C ILE A 15 -2.51 2.08 -17.89
N SER A 16 -1.38 2.78 -17.86
CA SER A 16 -0.65 3.16 -19.09
C SER A 16 0.08 1.96 -19.74
N ASN A 17 0.44 0.92 -18.99
CA ASN A 17 1.08 -0.30 -19.49
C ASN A 17 0.82 -1.54 -18.58
N LEU A 18 0.43 -2.69 -19.16
CA LEU A 18 0.15 -3.96 -18.44
C LEU A 18 1.28 -4.46 -17.52
N LYS A 19 2.55 -4.15 -17.82
CA LYS A 19 3.71 -4.52 -16.99
C LYS A 19 3.74 -3.86 -15.62
N SER A 20 2.88 -2.86 -15.36
CA SER A 20 2.86 -2.14 -14.10
C SER A 20 2.08 -2.84 -13.00
N CYS A 21 1.19 -3.80 -13.30
CA CYS A 21 0.52 -4.58 -12.26
C CYS A 21 1.55 -5.38 -11.41
N GLU A 22 2.69 -5.74 -12.02
CA GLU A 22 3.85 -6.34 -11.36
C GLU A 22 4.55 -5.38 -10.36
N GLN A 23 4.24 -4.08 -10.36
CA GLN A 23 4.84 -3.10 -9.44
C GLN A 23 4.18 -3.08 -8.05
N LEU A 24 2.95 -3.57 -7.91
CA LEU A 24 2.42 -3.93 -6.58
C LEU A 24 3.22 -5.11 -6.02
N HIS A 25 3.58 -6.05 -6.89
CA HIS A 25 4.52 -7.13 -6.61
C HIS A 25 5.94 -6.61 -6.28
N SER A 26 6.37 -5.44 -6.76
CA SER A 26 7.73 -4.94 -6.47
C SER A 26 7.91 -4.55 -5.01
N SER A 27 6.90 -3.93 -4.38
CA SER A 27 6.96 -3.61 -2.94
C SER A 27 7.11 -4.87 -2.08
N VAL A 28 6.32 -5.90 -2.39
CA VAL A 28 6.37 -7.22 -1.73
C VAL A 28 7.66 -7.97 -2.07
N THR A 29 8.14 -7.90 -3.30
CA THR A 29 9.40 -8.53 -3.73
C THR A 29 10.59 -7.85 -3.05
N SER A 30 10.61 -6.52 -2.96
CA SER A 30 11.61 -5.76 -2.24
C SER A 30 11.60 -6.08 -0.75
N PHE A 31 10.42 -6.21 -0.14
CA PHE A 31 10.30 -6.70 1.23
C PHE A 31 10.84 -8.13 1.39
N ALA A 32 10.46 -9.05 0.50
CA ALA A 32 10.95 -10.42 0.52
C ALA A 32 12.47 -10.52 0.28
N LEU A 33 13.04 -9.64 -0.54
CA LEU A 33 14.49 -9.53 -0.76
C LEU A 33 15.21 -8.89 0.42
N PHE A 34 14.63 -7.88 1.06
CA PHE A 34 15.13 -7.29 2.30
C PHE A 34 15.24 -8.37 3.38
N CYS A 35 14.19 -9.17 3.57
CA CYS A 35 14.22 -10.31 4.48
C CYS A 35 15.25 -11.40 4.10
N LYS A 36 15.72 -11.48 2.84
CA LYS A 36 16.83 -12.38 2.45
C LYS A 36 18.21 -11.75 2.67
N SER A 37 18.37 -10.48 2.31
CA SER A 37 19.66 -9.77 2.26
C SER A 37 20.17 -9.37 3.65
N SER A 38 19.28 -9.06 4.58
CA SER A 38 19.62 -8.50 5.89
C SER A 38 20.27 -9.49 6.87
N LYS A 39 20.73 -10.69 6.45
CA LYS A 39 21.00 -11.82 7.38
C LYS A 39 19.80 -12.09 8.32
N MET A 40 18.57 -11.84 7.87
CA MET A 40 17.33 -12.20 8.59
C MET A 40 17.01 -13.71 8.45
N GLY A 41 18.03 -14.53 8.23
CA GLY A 41 17.96 -15.98 8.09
C GLY A 41 18.23 -16.67 9.43
N GLU A 42 17.28 -17.49 9.86
CA GLU A 42 17.32 -18.47 10.96
C GLU A 42 17.51 -17.96 12.40
N SER A 43 18.17 -16.84 12.67
CA SER A 43 18.58 -16.48 14.04
C SER A 43 17.76 -15.39 14.77
N MET A 44 16.72 -14.81 14.15
CA MET A 44 15.91 -13.76 14.81
C MET A 44 14.40 -13.96 14.79
N PHE A 45 13.86 -14.70 13.83
CA PHE A 45 12.56 -15.33 14.01
C PHE A 45 12.87 -16.73 14.52
N PRO A 46 12.74 -17.04 15.82
CA PRO A 46 12.53 -18.45 16.17
C PRO A 46 11.41 -18.91 15.24
N SER A 47 11.53 -20.12 14.68
CA SER A 47 10.64 -20.69 13.66
C SER A 47 9.12 -20.64 13.98
N ALA A 48 8.74 -20.09 15.14
CA ALA A 48 7.42 -19.82 15.66
C ALA A 48 6.81 -18.43 15.34
N ASP A 49 7.59 -17.34 15.16
CA ASP A 49 7.03 -15.97 15.20
C ASP A 49 6.65 -15.43 13.81
N ALA A 50 5.33 -15.41 13.55
CA ALA A 50 4.76 -14.87 12.33
C ALA A 50 4.83 -13.33 12.30
N VAL A 51 5.09 -12.74 11.13
CA VAL A 51 4.97 -11.28 10.94
C VAL A 51 3.49 -10.93 10.85
N SER A 52 3.03 -9.94 11.62
CA SER A 52 1.63 -9.53 11.60
C SER A 52 1.35 -8.54 10.47
N PHE A 53 0.50 -8.92 9.53
CA PHE A 53 -0.03 -7.98 8.53
C PHE A 53 -1.30 -7.34 9.08
N VAL A 54 -1.24 -6.04 9.39
CA VAL A 54 -2.31 -5.32 10.08
C VAL A 54 -3.05 -4.40 9.11
N CYS A 55 -4.34 -4.64 8.90
CA CYS A 55 -5.16 -3.83 7.99
C CYS A 55 -6.65 -3.89 8.37
N GLY A 56 -7.35 -2.75 8.31
CA GLY A 56 -8.80 -2.71 8.51
C GLY A 56 -9.61 -3.21 7.31
N ASN A 57 -9.02 -3.22 6.11
CA ASN A 57 -9.67 -3.58 4.86
C ASN A 57 -9.49 -5.06 4.51
N SER A 58 -10.59 -5.83 4.57
CA SER A 58 -10.58 -7.27 4.25
C SER A 58 -10.23 -7.61 2.80
N GLY A 59 -10.40 -6.66 1.87
CA GLY A 59 -9.98 -6.83 0.47
C GLY A 59 -8.46 -6.82 0.35
N LYS A 60 -7.80 -5.88 1.03
CA LYS A 60 -6.33 -5.78 1.09
C LYS A 60 -5.69 -6.99 1.77
N ILE A 61 -6.31 -7.49 2.85
CA ILE A 61 -5.85 -8.74 3.48
C ILE A 61 -5.88 -9.90 2.47
N ARG A 62 -6.98 -10.07 1.71
CA ARG A 62 -7.10 -11.11 0.69
C ARG A 62 -6.08 -10.96 -0.45
N GLU A 63 -5.81 -9.73 -0.87
CA GLU A 63 -4.79 -9.44 -1.88
C GLU A 63 -3.38 -9.78 -1.34
N ALA A 64 -3.06 -9.34 -0.12
CA ALA A 64 -1.81 -9.65 0.55
C ALA A 64 -1.63 -11.16 0.74
N GLU A 65 -2.68 -11.89 1.15
CA GLU A 65 -2.72 -13.35 1.21
C GLU A 65 -2.36 -13.98 -0.13
N SER A 66 -2.98 -13.53 -1.22
CA SER A 66 -2.72 -14.07 -2.55
C SER A 66 -1.28 -13.82 -3.03
N ILE A 67 -0.68 -12.69 -2.65
CA ILE A 67 0.69 -12.32 -3.06
C ILE A 67 1.73 -13.02 -2.17
N LEU A 68 1.47 -13.12 -0.85
CA LEU A 68 2.43 -13.61 0.14
C LEU A 68 2.31 -15.11 0.44
N LYS A 69 1.30 -15.81 -0.11
CA LYS A 69 1.09 -17.25 0.12
C LYS A 69 2.31 -18.14 -0.15
N ASP A 70 3.10 -17.79 -1.18
CA ASP A 70 4.29 -18.54 -1.61
C ASP A 70 5.59 -17.95 -1.05
N SER A 71 5.48 -16.96 -0.17
CA SER A 71 6.65 -16.41 0.52
C SER A 71 7.12 -17.38 1.62
N TYR A 72 8.41 -17.36 1.90
CA TYR A 72 9.01 -18.14 2.99
C TYR A 72 8.71 -17.52 4.38
N ILE A 73 7.99 -16.39 4.42
CA ILE A 73 7.67 -15.64 5.62
C ILE A 73 6.28 -16.07 6.09
N LYS A 74 6.17 -16.52 7.34
CA LYS A 74 4.87 -16.81 7.95
C LYS A 74 4.17 -15.49 8.28
N ILE A 75 3.02 -15.23 7.66
CA ILE A 75 2.22 -14.02 7.90
C ILE A 75 1.00 -14.35 8.75
N HIS A 76 0.75 -13.55 9.78
CA HIS A 76 -0.47 -13.57 10.58
C HIS A 76 -1.32 -12.33 10.25
N TYR A 77 -2.50 -12.53 9.68
CA TYR A 77 -3.36 -11.42 9.27
C TYR A 77 -4.21 -10.92 10.44
N VAL A 78 -4.04 -9.64 10.77
CA VAL A 78 -4.73 -8.99 11.89
C VAL A 78 -5.66 -7.91 11.33
N LYS A 79 -6.96 -8.13 11.49
CA LYS A 79 -7.94 -7.10 11.15
C LYS A 79 -8.05 -6.11 12.32
N LEU A 80 -7.47 -4.93 12.13
CA LEU A 80 -7.48 -3.86 13.12
C LEU A 80 -7.69 -2.52 12.41
N ASP A 81 -8.57 -1.69 12.96
CA ASP A 81 -8.72 -0.31 12.52
C ASP A 81 -7.60 0.53 13.13
N LEU A 82 -6.87 1.25 12.28
CA LEU A 82 -5.71 2.05 12.67
C LEU A 82 -6.01 3.52 12.40
N PRO A 83 -5.47 4.44 13.22
CA PRO A 83 -5.60 5.86 12.95
C PRO A 83 -5.05 6.23 11.56
N GLU A 84 -5.82 7.03 10.81
CA GLU A 84 -5.39 7.58 9.54
C GLU A 84 -4.79 8.98 9.75
N TYR A 85 -3.46 9.04 9.81
CA TYR A 85 -2.72 10.28 10.03
C TYR A 85 -2.74 11.17 8.78
N GLN A 86 -2.53 12.48 9.00
CA GLN A 86 -2.39 13.46 7.92
C GLN A 86 -0.92 13.86 7.77
N GLY A 87 -0.49 14.04 6.52
CA GLY A 87 0.87 14.41 6.15
C GLY A 87 1.26 13.78 4.82
N ASP A 88 2.56 13.78 4.54
CA ASP A 88 3.13 13.12 3.36
C ASP A 88 3.01 11.59 3.49
N SER A 89 2.97 10.88 2.36
CA SER A 89 2.71 9.43 2.31
C SER A 89 3.66 8.61 3.19
N ASP A 90 4.94 8.98 3.25
CA ASP A 90 5.94 8.31 4.11
C ASP A 90 5.64 8.49 5.59
N PHE A 91 5.26 9.69 6.00
CA PHE A 91 4.90 10.00 7.38
C PHE A 91 3.65 9.24 7.80
N VAL A 92 2.62 9.23 6.93
CA VAL A 92 1.38 8.49 7.16
C VAL A 92 1.66 7.01 7.34
N SER A 93 2.42 6.41 6.41
CA SER A 93 2.76 4.98 6.44
C SER A 93 3.56 4.59 7.69
N LYS A 94 4.57 5.41 8.06
CA LYS A 94 5.37 5.19 9.26
C LYS A 94 4.54 5.31 10.54
N SER A 95 3.69 6.32 10.62
CA SER A 95 2.83 6.57 11.79
C SER A 95 1.79 5.48 11.98
N LYS A 96 1.20 4.99 10.88
CA LYS A 96 0.29 3.84 10.88
C LYS A 96 1.00 2.58 11.36
N CYS A 97 2.20 2.30 10.86
CA CYS A 97 3.01 1.14 11.27
C CYS A 97 3.32 1.18 12.77
N ARG A 98 3.77 2.33 13.27
CA ARG A 98 4.02 2.55 14.71
C ARG A 98 2.77 2.37 15.56
N SER A 99 1.60 2.78 15.07
CA SER A 99 0.36 2.62 15.82
C SER A 99 -0.02 1.15 15.98
N ALA A 100 0.22 0.33 14.95
CA ALA A 100 -0.04 -1.09 14.99
C ALA A 100 0.86 -1.86 15.98
N THR A 101 2.09 -1.39 16.25
CA THR A 101 2.97 -2.05 17.23
C THR A 101 2.44 -1.98 18.66
N SER A 102 1.61 -0.98 18.99
CA SER A 102 0.98 -0.87 20.31
C SER A 102 0.07 -2.05 20.65
N VAL A 103 -0.52 -2.68 19.63
CA VAL A 103 -1.43 -3.82 19.77
C VAL A 103 -0.68 -5.14 19.56
N VAL A 104 0.10 -5.26 18.49
CA VAL A 104 0.77 -6.51 18.12
C VAL A 104 1.97 -6.81 19.01
N LYS A 105 2.69 -5.78 19.49
CA LYS A 105 3.90 -5.90 20.32
C LYS A 105 4.98 -6.82 19.71
N GLY A 106 5.13 -6.77 18.39
CA GLY A 106 6.07 -7.59 17.63
C GLY A 106 6.19 -7.13 16.18
N PRO A 107 6.73 -7.96 15.28
CA PRO A 107 6.93 -7.62 13.88
C PRO A 107 5.60 -7.30 13.19
N VAL A 108 5.54 -6.14 12.55
CA VAL A 108 4.32 -5.59 11.94
C VAL A 108 4.61 -5.13 10.52
N ILE A 109 3.68 -5.46 9.62
CA ILE A 109 3.55 -4.84 8.30
C ILE A 109 2.18 -4.15 8.25
N VAL A 110 2.16 -2.91 7.77
CA VAL A 110 0.94 -2.22 7.34
C VAL A 110 1.08 -1.82 5.88
N GLU A 111 -0.05 -1.55 5.24
CA GLU A 111 -0.12 -1.11 3.85
C GLU A 111 -0.95 0.18 3.74
N ASP A 112 -0.44 1.14 2.99
CA ASP A 112 -1.14 2.35 2.58
C ASP A 112 -1.14 2.50 1.06
N THR A 113 -2.24 3.03 0.53
CA THR A 113 -2.40 3.27 -0.90
C THR A 113 -2.72 4.72 -1.14
N SER A 114 -1.96 5.35 -2.02
CA SER A 114 -2.17 6.72 -2.48
C SER A 114 -2.59 6.72 -3.94
N LEU A 115 -3.44 7.70 -4.30
CA LEU A 115 -3.72 8.03 -5.70
C LEU A 115 -3.37 9.50 -5.93
N CYS A 116 -2.32 9.72 -6.71
CA CYS A 116 -1.67 11.01 -6.85
C CYS A 116 -1.98 11.59 -8.23
N PHE A 117 -2.79 12.64 -8.31
CA PHE A 117 -3.04 13.34 -9.58
C PHE A 117 -1.91 14.33 -9.84
N ASN A 118 -1.28 14.26 -11.02
CA ASN A 118 -0.18 15.16 -11.35
C ASN A 118 -0.64 16.62 -11.42
N ALA A 119 -1.85 16.85 -11.97
CA ALA A 119 -2.50 18.16 -11.99
C ALA A 119 -2.73 18.76 -10.60
N PHE A 120 -2.88 17.94 -9.55
CA PHE A 120 -3.08 18.41 -8.17
C PHE A 120 -1.80 18.28 -7.33
N HIS A 121 -0.64 18.23 -7.98
CA HIS A 121 0.65 18.08 -7.32
C HIS A 121 0.69 16.90 -6.33
N GLY A 122 0.05 15.78 -6.70
CA GLY A 122 0.05 14.55 -5.93
C GLY A 122 -1.17 14.34 -5.02
N LEU A 123 -2.09 15.31 -4.91
CA LEU A 123 -3.37 15.09 -4.23
C LEU A 123 -4.34 14.26 -5.11
N PRO A 124 -5.32 13.55 -4.50
CA PRO A 124 -5.58 13.43 -3.06
C PRO A 124 -4.53 12.59 -2.31
N GLY A 125 -3.67 11.87 -3.00
CA GLY A 125 -2.56 11.14 -2.41
C GLY A 125 -3.06 10.12 -1.37
N PRO A 126 -2.54 10.14 -0.13
CA PRO A 126 -2.93 9.17 0.92
C PRO A 126 -4.39 9.32 1.36
N TYR A 127 -5.06 10.43 1.00
CA TYR A 127 -6.44 10.71 1.38
C TYR A 127 -7.47 10.08 0.42
N ILE A 128 -7.02 9.30 -0.58
CA ILE A 128 -7.89 8.77 -1.64
C ILE A 128 -9.11 8.01 -1.11
N LYS A 129 -9.00 7.29 0.01
CA LYS A 129 -10.14 6.58 0.63
C LYS A 129 -11.32 7.53 0.87
N TRP A 130 -11.06 8.67 1.52
CA TRP A 130 -12.10 9.65 1.84
C TRP A 130 -12.67 10.33 0.60
N PHE A 131 -11.81 10.67 -0.37
CA PHE A 131 -12.28 11.24 -1.63
C PHE A 131 -13.17 10.26 -2.39
N TYR A 132 -12.76 8.99 -2.47
CA TYR A 132 -13.55 7.96 -3.12
C TYR A 132 -14.89 7.71 -2.42
N GLU A 133 -14.91 7.59 -1.09
CA GLU A 133 -16.15 7.38 -0.33
C GLU A 133 -17.19 8.48 -0.54
N LYS A 134 -16.75 9.72 -0.80
CA LYS A 134 -17.66 10.86 -1.00
C LYS A 134 -17.99 11.14 -2.45
N LEU A 135 -17.06 10.89 -3.37
CA LEU A 135 -17.18 11.31 -4.77
C LEU A 135 -17.43 10.14 -5.73
N GLY A 136 -17.05 8.93 -5.34
CA GLY A 136 -16.99 7.78 -6.23
C GLY A 136 -15.98 7.96 -7.37
N SER A 137 -15.91 6.99 -8.28
CA SER A 137 -15.04 7.05 -9.46
C SER A 137 -15.37 8.23 -10.38
N GLU A 138 -16.66 8.43 -10.65
CA GLU A 138 -17.14 9.51 -11.52
C GLU A 138 -16.79 10.89 -10.95
N GLY A 139 -16.97 11.10 -9.64
CA GLY A 139 -16.62 12.37 -9.01
C GLY A 139 -15.11 12.61 -8.98
N LEU A 140 -14.29 11.57 -8.78
CA LEU A 140 -12.83 11.67 -8.89
C LEU A 140 -12.38 12.09 -10.30
N HIS A 141 -12.99 11.55 -11.35
CA HIS A 141 -12.71 11.98 -12.72
C HIS A 141 -13.16 13.43 -12.96
N ARG A 142 -14.33 13.82 -12.46
CA ARG A 142 -14.85 15.19 -12.56
C ARG A 142 -14.00 16.23 -11.84
N LEU A 143 -13.29 15.88 -10.76
CA LEU A 143 -12.36 16.79 -10.10
C LEU A 143 -11.32 17.35 -11.09
N LEU A 144 -10.92 16.55 -12.07
CA LEU A 144 -9.92 16.95 -13.04
C LEU A 144 -10.49 17.72 -14.22
N THR A 145 -11.81 17.91 -14.37
CA THR A 145 -12.42 18.48 -15.59
C THR A 145 -11.76 19.79 -16.06
N GLY A 146 -11.38 20.68 -15.13
CA GLY A 146 -10.72 21.96 -15.44
C GLY A 146 -9.24 21.89 -15.80
N TRP A 147 -8.63 20.71 -15.80
CA TRP A 147 -7.19 20.49 -16.03
C TRP A 147 -6.95 19.73 -17.33
N GLU A 148 -5.98 20.14 -18.14
CA GLU A 148 -5.61 19.36 -19.34
C GLU A 148 -4.93 18.04 -18.96
N ASP A 149 -4.07 18.08 -17.95
CA ASP A 149 -3.37 16.90 -17.45
C ASP A 149 -4.30 16.00 -16.63
N LYS A 150 -4.51 14.77 -17.11
CA LYS A 150 -5.27 13.71 -16.43
C LYS A 150 -4.36 12.59 -15.90
N SER A 151 -3.06 12.76 -16.03
CA SER A 151 -2.09 11.76 -15.60
C SER A 151 -2.05 11.66 -14.08
N ALA A 152 -1.85 10.44 -13.60
CA ALA A 152 -1.85 10.13 -12.19
C ALA A 152 -1.01 8.90 -11.90
N SER A 153 -0.64 8.74 -10.64
CA SER A 153 0.12 7.61 -10.13
C SER A 153 -0.61 6.94 -8.98
N ALA A 154 -0.69 5.63 -9.04
CA ALA A 154 -1.14 4.76 -7.97
C ALA A 154 0.09 4.29 -7.19
N VAL A 155 0.17 4.61 -5.91
CA VAL A 155 1.32 4.24 -5.07
C VAL A 155 0.83 3.32 -3.96
N CYS A 156 1.42 2.13 -3.87
CA CYS A 156 1.26 1.25 -2.72
C CYS A 156 2.54 1.33 -1.87
N THR A 157 2.40 1.49 -0.57
CA THR A 157 3.53 1.54 0.37
C THR A 157 3.30 0.56 1.50
N LEU A 158 4.21 -0.40 1.63
CA LEU A 158 4.32 -1.25 2.80
C LEU A 158 5.26 -0.58 3.80
N ALA A 159 4.84 -0.55 5.06
CA ALA A 159 5.66 -0.12 6.17
C ALA A 159 5.86 -1.29 7.13
N PHE A 160 7.12 -1.68 7.33
CA PHE A 160 7.52 -2.78 8.18
C PHE A 160 8.34 -2.30 9.37
N THR A 161 8.13 -2.92 10.52
CA THR A 161 9.01 -2.78 11.67
C THR A 161 9.11 -4.09 12.44
N GLU A 162 10.24 -4.32 13.09
CA GLU A 162 10.47 -5.50 13.92
C GLU A 162 9.70 -5.47 15.24
N GLY A 163 9.21 -4.30 15.65
CA GLY A 163 8.43 -4.14 16.87
C GLY A 163 8.47 -2.73 17.43
N PRO A 164 7.99 -2.56 18.68
CA PRO A 164 8.05 -1.28 19.38
C PRO A 164 9.47 -0.70 19.41
N ASP A 165 9.58 0.62 19.25
CA ASP A 165 10.83 1.39 19.29
C ASP A 165 11.91 1.01 18.26
N LYS A 166 11.57 0.19 17.27
CA LYS A 166 12.43 -0.17 16.14
C LYS A 166 12.22 0.78 14.96
N GLU A 167 13.19 0.80 14.06
CA GLU A 167 13.09 1.54 12.80
C GLU A 167 11.92 1.01 11.96
N VAL A 168 11.30 1.92 11.19
CA VAL A 168 10.26 1.56 10.23
C VAL A 168 10.84 1.68 8.82
N PHE A 169 10.84 0.55 8.11
CA PHE A 169 11.29 0.43 6.74
C PHE A 169 10.10 0.59 5.79
N LEU A 170 10.27 1.38 4.74
CA LEU A 170 9.26 1.61 3.73
C LEU A 170 9.63 0.89 2.42
N PHE A 171 8.63 0.26 1.81
CA PHE A 171 8.74 -0.40 0.52
C PHE A 171 7.59 0.06 -0.36
N SER A 172 7.89 0.82 -1.41
CA SER A 172 6.86 1.39 -2.28
C SER A 172 6.90 0.82 -3.69
N GLY A 173 5.72 0.61 -4.27
CA GLY A 173 5.51 0.34 -5.68
C GLY A 173 4.63 1.44 -6.29
N GLU A 174 4.97 1.91 -7.48
CA GLU A 174 4.21 2.95 -8.19
C GLU A 174 3.78 2.44 -9.56
N VAL A 175 2.51 2.71 -9.91
CA VAL A 175 1.95 2.48 -11.23
C VAL A 175 1.45 3.80 -11.81
N LYS A 176 1.97 4.18 -12.98
CA LYS A 176 1.55 5.39 -13.71
C LYS A 176 0.37 5.09 -14.63
N GLY A 177 -0.50 6.08 -14.80
CA GLY A 177 -1.71 5.92 -15.61
C GLY A 177 -2.45 7.24 -15.79
N THR A 178 -3.75 7.13 -16.02
CA THR A 178 -4.63 8.26 -16.31
C THR A 178 -5.97 8.03 -15.65
N ILE A 179 -6.54 9.10 -15.08
CA ILE A 179 -7.90 9.07 -14.53
C ILE A 179 -8.91 9.11 -15.68
N VAL A 180 -9.90 8.22 -15.65
CA VAL A 180 -10.92 8.07 -16.68
C VAL A 180 -12.32 7.95 -16.06
N ALA A 181 -13.35 8.29 -16.84
CA ALA A 181 -14.75 8.05 -16.52
C ALA A 181 -15.15 6.59 -16.81
#